data_AF-A0A2K0UHP7-F1
#
_entry.id   AF-A0A2K0UHP7-F1
#
_cell.length_a   1.000
_cell.length_b   1.000
_cell.length_c   1.000
_cell.angle_alpha   90.00
_cell.angle_beta   90.00
_cell.angle_gamma   90.00
#
_symmetry.space_group_name_H-M   'P 1'
#
loop_
_entity.id
_entity.type
_entity.pdbx_description
1 polymer ?
#
loop_
_entity_poly.entity_id
_entity_poly.type
_entity_poly.pdbx_seq_one_letter_code
_entity_poly.pdbx_strand_id
1 'polypeptide(L)'
;MVPNSTSLTPSPVPTSSPTPTLSPAPVRYHEPPDEFVQDRITYVKRATITKKGFRLGSSHIWKYGLQYIRGSDKKEVYYCHECTAGKNKQELFVINGTSKVRNHLEQKHQIDPQSGIKKHSSTRKSVLDQQKSAAATNTFFWKDSMEKFKELLIRWIVYCHIAFFQLENRYFRELLFFLNPALLNHLPKAAKTIRSWVMDAFLSKKQRLREDLQRSRQGSDPLH
;
A
#
# COMPACT_ATOMS: atom_id res chain seq x y z
N MET A 1 -81.84 15.04 2.71
CA MET A 1 -80.89 15.43 1.66
C MET A 1 -79.57 14.78 1.98
N VAL A 2 -79.14 13.86 1.11
CA VAL A 2 -77.97 12.97 1.29
C VAL A 2 -76.79 13.54 0.50
N PRO A 3 -75.56 13.59 1.03
CA PRO A 3 -74.40 13.87 0.20
C PRO A 3 -73.94 12.57 -0.48
N ASN A 4 -73.83 12.59 -1.81
CA ASN A 4 -73.38 11.45 -2.61
C ASN A 4 -71.92 11.65 -3.04
N SER A 5 -71.13 10.61 -2.82
CA SER A 5 -69.70 10.50 -3.11
C SER A 5 -69.38 10.62 -4.60
N THR A 6 -68.33 11.35 -4.95
CA THR A 6 -67.69 11.27 -6.28
C THR A 6 -66.23 10.85 -6.14
N SER A 7 -65.97 9.69 -6.73
CA SER A 7 -64.68 9.01 -6.91
C SER A 7 -63.82 9.77 -7.93
N LEU A 8 -62.55 10.03 -7.61
CA LEU A 8 -61.54 10.49 -8.56
C LEU A 8 -60.44 9.42 -8.70
N THR A 9 -60.34 8.90 -9.91
CA THR A 9 -59.36 7.92 -10.38
C THR A 9 -58.00 8.60 -10.63
N PRO A 10 -56.86 8.08 -10.16
CA PRO A 10 -55.55 8.57 -10.58
C PRO A 10 -55.10 7.90 -11.89
N SER A 11 -54.61 8.73 -12.83
CA SER A 11 -54.00 8.33 -14.10
C SER A 11 -52.65 7.61 -13.92
N PRO A 12 -52.24 6.77 -14.89
CA PRO A 12 -51.06 5.90 -14.74
C PRO A 12 -49.73 6.65 -14.90
N VAL A 13 -48.75 6.24 -14.10
CA VAL A 13 -47.34 6.70 -14.10
C VAL A 13 -46.62 6.17 -15.34
N PRO A 14 -45.81 6.97 -16.06
CA PRO A 14 -45.04 6.49 -17.20
C PRO A 14 -43.89 5.57 -16.73
N THR A 15 -43.85 4.35 -17.26
CA THR A 15 -42.81 3.36 -17.03
C THR A 15 -41.54 3.74 -17.79
N SER A 16 -40.51 4.18 -17.06
CA SER A 16 -39.16 4.40 -17.61
C SER A 16 -38.52 3.05 -17.94
N SER A 17 -38.24 2.82 -19.21
CA SER A 17 -37.51 1.65 -19.71
C SER A 17 -36.07 1.62 -19.19
N PRO A 18 -35.48 0.45 -18.91
CA PRO A 18 -34.11 0.34 -18.42
C PRO A 18 -33.10 0.61 -19.55
N THR A 19 -32.19 1.55 -19.31
CA THR A 19 -31.04 1.88 -20.15
C THR A 19 -30.11 0.65 -20.31
N PRO A 20 -29.62 0.33 -21.51
CA PRO A 20 -28.74 -0.82 -21.71
C PRO A 20 -27.37 -0.59 -21.06
N THR A 21 -27.01 -1.47 -20.13
CA THR A 21 -25.70 -1.54 -19.47
C THR A 21 -24.61 -1.81 -20.52
N LEU A 22 -23.83 -0.78 -20.83
CA LEU A 22 -22.60 -0.89 -21.62
C LEU A 22 -21.62 -1.85 -20.93
N SER A 23 -21.38 -3.00 -21.55
CA SER A 23 -20.32 -3.94 -21.14
C SER A 23 -18.94 -3.28 -21.33
N PRO A 24 -18.03 -3.33 -20.34
CA PRO A 24 -16.68 -2.78 -20.50
C PRO A 24 -15.91 -3.58 -21.55
N ALA A 25 -15.26 -2.89 -22.49
CA ALA A 25 -14.41 -3.51 -23.50
C ALA A 25 -13.30 -4.39 -22.87
N PRO A 26 -12.95 -5.54 -23.46
CA PRO A 26 -11.90 -6.41 -22.93
C PRO A 26 -10.56 -5.67 -22.92
N VAL A 27 -9.92 -5.61 -21.75
CA VAL A 27 -8.58 -5.03 -21.58
C VAL A 27 -7.60 -5.84 -22.44
N ARG A 28 -7.02 -5.20 -23.45
CA ARG A 28 -6.06 -5.83 -24.37
C ARG A 28 -4.65 -5.72 -23.76
N TYR A 29 -4.16 -6.82 -23.19
CA TYR A 29 -2.78 -6.91 -22.68
C TYR A 29 -1.79 -7.16 -23.83
N HIS A 30 -0.53 -6.78 -23.62
CA HIS A 30 0.57 -7.23 -24.48
C HIS A 30 0.66 -8.74 -24.45
N GLU A 31 1.04 -9.32 -25.61
CA GLU A 31 1.13 -10.76 -25.76
C GLU A 31 2.17 -11.33 -24.79
N PRO A 32 1.77 -12.27 -23.91
CA PRO A 32 2.65 -12.83 -22.90
C PRO A 32 3.61 -13.86 -23.53
N PRO A 33 4.88 -13.89 -23.09
CA PRO A 33 5.91 -14.75 -23.69
C PRO A 33 5.59 -16.23 -23.47
N ASP A 34 5.82 -17.06 -24.49
CA ASP A 34 5.54 -18.50 -24.40
C ASP A 34 6.43 -19.22 -23.37
N GLU A 35 7.63 -18.70 -23.15
CA GLU A 35 8.57 -19.15 -22.14
C GLU A 35 9.28 -17.94 -21.51
N PHE A 36 9.51 -17.98 -20.19
CA PHE A 36 10.37 -17.00 -19.52
C PHE A 36 11.11 -17.63 -18.34
N VAL A 37 12.20 -17.00 -17.92
CA VAL A 37 13.01 -17.44 -16.77
C VAL A 37 12.90 -16.42 -15.64
N GLN A 38 12.59 -16.90 -14.43
CA GLN A 38 12.64 -16.09 -13.21
C GLN A 38 13.31 -16.88 -12.09
N ASP A 39 14.23 -16.23 -11.36
CA ASP A 39 14.97 -16.85 -10.25
C ASP A 39 15.67 -18.16 -10.64
N ARG A 40 16.22 -18.22 -11.87
CA ARG A 40 16.86 -19.41 -12.49
C ARG A 40 15.91 -20.59 -12.72
N ILE A 41 14.60 -20.35 -12.67
CA ILE A 41 13.58 -21.35 -12.99
C ILE A 41 12.88 -20.95 -14.28
N THR A 42 12.76 -21.90 -15.21
CA THR A 42 12.03 -21.74 -16.47
C THR A 42 10.54 -21.94 -16.26
N TYR A 43 9.73 -21.11 -16.90
CA TYR A 43 8.27 -21.17 -16.89
C TYR A 43 7.76 -21.20 -18.31
N VAL A 44 6.93 -22.19 -18.62
CA VAL A 44 6.36 -22.38 -19.97
C VAL A 44 4.86 -22.21 -19.92
N LYS A 45 4.30 -21.43 -20.85
CA LYS A 45 2.87 -21.18 -20.97
C LYS A 45 2.14 -22.49 -21.20
N ARG A 46 1.13 -22.81 -20.38
CA ARG A 46 0.47 -24.13 -20.44
C ARG A 46 -0.16 -24.42 -21.81
N ALA A 47 -0.70 -23.39 -22.46
CA ALA A 47 -1.37 -23.50 -23.75
C ALA A 47 -0.46 -23.97 -24.90
N THR A 48 0.86 -23.74 -24.81
CA THR A 48 1.81 -24.22 -25.84
C THR A 48 2.13 -25.71 -25.69
N ILE A 49 1.97 -26.25 -24.47
CA ILE A 49 2.22 -27.66 -24.16
C ILE A 49 1.02 -28.54 -24.53
N THR A 50 -0.22 -28.08 -24.30
CA THR A 50 -1.43 -28.86 -24.59
C THR A 50 -2.12 -28.40 -25.89
N LYS A 51 -1.81 -29.08 -27.01
CA LYS A 51 -2.35 -28.78 -28.36
C LYS A 51 -3.88 -28.94 -28.54
N LYS A 52 -4.65 -29.32 -27.51
CA LYS A 52 -6.12 -29.50 -27.62
C LYS A 52 -6.84 -29.01 -26.36
N GLY A 53 -7.73 -28.03 -26.54
CA GLY A 53 -8.88 -27.80 -25.66
C GLY A 53 -8.60 -27.19 -24.29
N PHE A 54 -7.46 -26.54 -24.06
CA PHE A 54 -7.21 -25.86 -22.79
C PHE A 54 -8.23 -24.72 -22.58
N ARG A 55 -9.17 -24.92 -21.65
CA ARG A 55 -10.10 -23.89 -21.19
C ARG A 55 -9.62 -23.37 -19.84
N LEU A 56 -9.40 -22.06 -19.77
CA LEU A 56 -9.23 -21.37 -18.48
C LEU A 56 -10.52 -21.55 -17.67
N GLY A 57 -10.40 -21.57 -16.34
CA GLY A 57 -11.56 -21.69 -15.46
C GLY A 57 -12.55 -20.52 -15.66
N SER A 58 -13.76 -20.65 -15.13
CA SER A 58 -14.80 -19.60 -15.21
C SER A 58 -14.53 -18.39 -14.31
N SER A 59 -13.50 -18.45 -13.46
CA SER A 59 -13.21 -17.39 -12.49
C SER A 59 -12.72 -16.11 -13.15
N HIS A 60 -13.16 -14.97 -12.60
CA HIS A 60 -12.76 -13.62 -13.04
C HIS A 60 -11.24 -13.39 -13.06
N ILE A 61 -10.46 -14.16 -12.29
CA ILE A 61 -8.99 -14.05 -12.27
C ILE A 61 -8.36 -14.29 -13.63
N TRP A 62 -8.98 -15.07 -14.50
CA TRP A 62 -8.45 -15.41 -15.82
C TRP A 62 -8.61 -14.28 -16.84
N LYS A 63 -9.36 -13.22 -16.50
CA LYS A 63 -9.37 -11.96 -17.27
C LYS A 63 -8.04 -11.20 -17.15
N TYR A 64 -7.25 -11.49 -16.11
CA TYR A 64 -6.04 -10.73 -15.75
C TYR A 64 -4.76 -11.59 -15.79
N GLY A 65 -4.84 -12.84 -16.23
CA GLY A 65 -3.70 -13.73 -16.20
C GLY A 65 -3.92 -15.07 -16.87
N LEU A 66 -2.86 -15.88 -16.89
CA LEU A 66 -2.80 -17.17 -17.57
C LEU A 66 -2.10 -18.23 -16.71
N GLN A 67 -2.19 -19.49 -17.15
CA GLN A 67 -1.50 -20.61 -16.53
C GLN A 67 -0.14 -20.84 -17.17
N TYR A 68 0.89 -20.95 -16.33
CA TYR A 68 2.23 -21.37 -16.69
C TYR A 68 2.58 -22.66 -15.93
N ILE A 69 3.51 -23.43 -16.47
CA ILE A 69 4.06 -24.61 -15.84
C ILE A 69 5.48 -24.26 -15.40
N ARG A 70 5.74 -24.42 -14.11
CA ARG A 70 7.07 -24.24 -13.52
C ARG A 70 7.94 -25.44 -13.87
N GLY A 71 9.07 -25.21 -14.53
CA GLY A 71 9.97 -26.27 -15.00
C GLY A 71 10.58 -27.12 -13.89
N SER A 72 10.77 -26.57 -12.68
CA SER A 72 11.42 -27.29 -11.57
C SER A 72 10.60 -28.45 -11.01
N ASP A 73 9.29 -28.27 -10.85
CA ASP A 73 8.40 -29.27 -10.24
C ASP A 73 7.12 -29.54 -11.03
N LYS A 74 7.06 -29.03 -12.27
CA LYS A 74 5.94 -29.16 -13.21
C LYS A 74 4.60 -28.64 -12.67
N LYS A 75 4.60 -27.83 -11.61
CA LYS A 75 3.37 -27.27 -11.04
C LYS A 75 2.83 -26.13 -11.88
N GLU A 76 1.51 -26.05 -11.92
CA GLU A 76 0.78 -24.97 -12.54
C GLU A 76 0.84 -23.73 -11.66
N VAL A 77 1.29 -22.62 -12.23
CA VAL A 77 1.40 -21.33 -11.57
C VAL A 77 0.61 -20.26 -12.32
N TYR A 78 0.09 -19.29 -11.57
CA TYR A 78 -0.62 -18.15 -12.11
C TYR A 78 0.35 -17.06 -12.55
N TYR A 79 0.25 -16.64 -13.81
CA TYR A 79 0.97 -15.49 -14.37
C TYR A 79 0.02 -14.30 -14.48
N CYS A 80 0.42 -13.16 -13.93
CA CYS A 80 -0.40 -11.95 -13.86
C CYS A 80 0.00 -10.95 -14.95
N HIS A 81 -0.93 -10.60 -15.85
CA HIS A 81 -0.70 -9.58 -16.88
C HIS A 81 -0.51 -8.18 -16.31
N GLU A 82 -1.21 -7.87 -15.21
CA GLU A 82 -1.11 -6.56 -14.55
C GLU A 82 0.25 -6.36 -13.89
N CYS A 83 0.89 -7.41 -13.37
CA CYS A 83 2.28 -7.34 -12.91
C CYS A 83 3.23 -7.02 -14.06
N THR A 84 3.08 -7.69 -15.21
CA THR A 84 3.93 -7.45 -16.39
C THR A 84 3.74 -6.04 -16.94
N ALA A 85 2.48 -5.58 -17.06
CA ALA A 85 2.18 -4.22 -17.49
C ALA A 85 2.80 -3.16 -16.57
N GLY A 86 2.81 -3.43 -15.25
CA GLY A 86 3.46 -2.58 -14.25
C GLY A 86 4.97 -2.79 -14.07
N LYS A 87 5.62 -3.63 -14.88
CA LYS A 87 7.05 -4.02 -14.73
C LYS A 87 7.40 -4.59 -13.35
N ASN A 88 6.43 -5.21 -12.68
CA ASN A 88 6.58 -5.85 -11.38
C ASN A 88 6.99 -7.31 -11.52
N LYS A 89 7.74 -7.82 -10.52
CA LYS A 89 8.11 -9.23 -10.43
C LYS A 89 6.85 -10.12 -10.28
N GLN A 90 6.84 -11.26 -10.97
CA GLN A 90 5.73 -12.22 -10.89
C GLN A 90 5.80 -13.02 -9.58
N GLU A 91 4.66 -13.16 -8.89
CA GLU A 91 4.59 -13.95 -7.66
C GLU A 91 4.38 -15.46 -7.90
N LEU A 92 3.93 -15.85 -9.10
CA LEU A 92 3.90 -17.22 -9.60
C LEU A 92 3.27 -18.22 -8.62
N PHE A 93 2.08 -17.88 -8.12
CA PHE A 93 1.33 -18.71 -7.18
C PHE A 93 0.98 -20.06 -7.79
N VAL A 94 1.28 -21.14 -7.06
CA VAL A 94 0.78 -22.48 -7.41
C VAL A 94 -0.75 -22.49 -7.35
N ILE A 95 -1.38 -22.98 -8.43
CA ILE A 95 -2.84 -23.01 -8.61
C ILE A 95 -3.41 -24.19 -7.81
N ASN A 96 -3.63 -23.98 -6.50
CA ASN A 96 -4.35 -24.90 -5.62
C ASN A 96 -5.74 -24.36 -5.24
N GLY A 97 -6.22 -23.35 -5.98
CA GLY A 97 -7.43 -22.59 -5.69
C GLY A 97 -7.28 -21.13 -6.14
N THR A 98 -8.38 -20.37 -6.12
CA THR A 98 -8.39 -18.97 -6.61
C THR A 98 -8.12 -17.94 -5.53
N SER A 99 -8.11 -18.31 -4.25
CA SER A 99 -7.98 -17.35 -3.13
C SER A 99 -6.68 -16.56 -3.12
N LYS A 100 -5.54 -17.21 -3.32
CA LYS A 100 -4.24 -16.52 -3.34
C LYS A 100 -4.16 -15.52 -4.51
N VAL A 101 -4.65 -15.94 -5.67
CA VAL A 101 -4.70 -15.10 -6.87
C VAL A 101 -5.65 -13.92 -6.69
N ARG A 102 -6.84 -14.15 -6.15
CA ARG A 102 -7.83 -13.12 -5.87
C ARG A 102 -7.32 -12.09 -4.86
N ASN A 103 -6.69 -12.54 -3.78
CA ASN A 103 -6.07 -11.65 -2.80
C ASN A 103 -4.94 -10.83 -3.46
N HIS A 104 -4.13 -11.43 -4.32
CA HIS A 104 -3.11 -10.72 -5.09
C HIS A 104 -3.70 -9.62 -5.99
N LEU A 105 -4.73 -9.95 -6.78
CA LEU A 105 -5.40 -9.01 -7.69
C LEU A 105 -6.07 -7.86 -6.92
N GLU A 106 -6.66 -8.14 -5.76
CA GLU A 106 -7.23 -7.13 -4.87
C GLU A 106 -6.14 -6.21 -4.30
N GLN A 107 -5.11 -6.78 -3.68
CA GLN A 107 -4.11 -6.01 -2.93
C GLN A 107 -3.15 -5.24 -3.83
N LYS A 108 -2.68 -5.85 -4.94
CA LYS A 108 -1.69 -5.21 -5.83
C LYS A 108 -2.32 -4.44 -6.99
N HIS A 109 -3.49 -4.88 -7.45
CA HIS A 109 -4.08 -4.36 -8.69
C HIS A 109 -5.45 -3.72 -8.48
N GLN A 110 -5.97 -3.67 -7.24
CA GLN A 110 -7.27 -3.08 -6.89
C GLN A 110 -8.42 -3.63 -7.74
N ILE A 111 -8.32 -4.91 -8.10
CA ILE A 111 -9.38 -5.64 -8.80
C ILE A 111 -10.29 -6.23 -7.74
N ASP A 112 -11.56 -5.89 -7.82
CA ASP A 112 -12.52 -6.33 -6.84
C ASP A 112 -12.72 -7.86 -6.90
N PRO A 113 -12.62 -8.56 -5.76
CA PRO A 113 -12.65 -10.01 -5.69
C PRO A 113 -13.97 -10.65 -6.15
N GLN A 114 -15.09 -9.91 -6.05
CA GLN A 114 -16.43 -10.43 -6.34
C GLN A 114 -16.88 -10.10 -7.76
N SER A 115 -16.75 -8.83 -8.14
CA SER A 115 -17.14 -8.34 -9.47
C SER A 115 -16.10 -8.63 -10.54
N GLY A 116 -14.82 -8.83 -10.17
CA GLY A 116 -13.73 -8.98 -11.12
C GLY A 116 -13.47 -7.72 -11.95
N ILE A 117 -14.04 -6.58 -11.54
CA ILE A 117 -13.87 -5.30 -12.20
C ILE A 117 -12.66 -4.61 -11.58
N LYS A 118 -11.72 -4.21 -12.43
CA LYS A 118 -10.63 -3.32 -12.03
C LYS A 118 -11.24 -1.99 -11.62
N LYS A 119 -11.04 -1.58 -10.37
CA LYS A 119 -11.41 -0.23 -9.95
C LYS A 119 -10.53 0.72 -10.74
N HIS A 120 -11.07 1.26 -11.84
CA HIS A 120 -10.46 2.39 -12.50
C HIS A 120 -10.38 3.48 -11.45
N SER A 121 -9.16 3.87 -11.09
CA SER A 121 -8.92 5.13 -10.39
C SER A 121 -9.17 6.28 -11.35
N SER A 122 -10.39 6.35 -11.88
CA SER A 122 -10.94 7.63 -12.29
C SER A 122 -11.21 8.37 -10.99
N THR A 123 -10.48 9.46 -10.80
CA THR A 123 -10.35 10.26 -9.57
C THR A 123 -9.23 9.77 -8.65
N ARG A 124 -8.25 10.66 -8.48
CA ARG A 124 -7.14 10.66 -7.53
C ARG A 124 -7.35 9.65 -6.38
N LYS A 125 -6.45 8.68 -6.24
CA LYS A 125 -6.28 8.00 -4.95
C LYS A 125 -6.20 9.10 -3.90
N SER A 126 -7.11 9.08 -2.92
CA SER A 126 -6.98 9.96 -1.77
C SER A 126 -5.60 9.70 -1.20
N VAL A 127 -4.83 10.77 -0.98
CA VAL A 127 -3.49 10.67 -0.41
C VAL A 127 -3.54 9.73 0.81
N LEU A 128 -4.60 9.81 1.61
CA LEU A 128 -4.87 8.96 2.78
C LEU A 128 -4.80 7.44 2.54
N ASP A 129 -5.31 6.91 1.43
CA ASP A 129 -5.39 5.46 1.19
C ASP A 129 -4.05 4.89 0.72
N GLN A 130 -3.31 5.68 -0.07
CA GLN A 130 -1.95 5.34 -0.49
C GLN A 130 -1.00 5.28 0.72
N GLN A 131 -1.28 6.08 1.73
CA GLN A 131 -0.48 6.18 2.96
C GLN A 131 -0.76 5.02 3.93
N LYS A 132 -2.01 4.56 4.02
CA LYS A 132 -2.38 3.36 4.79
C LYS A 132 -1.70 2.08 4.28
N SER A 133 -1.66 1.91 2.96
CA SER A 133 -1.04 0.72 2.34
C SER A 133 0.50 0.70 2.50
N ALA A 134 1.16 1.86 2.49
CA ALA A 134 2.60 1.98 2.75
C ALA A 134 2.97 1.83 4.25
N ALA A 135 2.02 2.08 5.16
CA ALA A 135 2.22 1.91 6.60
C ALA A 135 2.21 0.43 7.03
N ALA A 136 1.43 -0.42 6.36
CA ALA A 136 1.25 -1.82 6.74
C ALA A 136 2.45 -2.74 6.41
N THR A 137 3.29 -2.38 5.44
CA THR A 137 4.42 -3.22 4.97
C THR A 137 5.73 -2.96 5.74
N ASN A 138 5.73 -2.06 6.72
CA ASN A 138 6.92 -1.27 6.99
C ASN A 138 7.19 -1.10 8.51
N THR A 139 6.38 -1.73 9.37
CA THR A 139 6.36 -1.56 10.84
C THR A 139 7.70 -1.79 11.54
N PHE A 140 8.56 -2.66 11.02
CA PHE A 140 9.90 -2.93 11.57
C PHE A 140 10.93 -1.89 11.09
N PHE A 141 10.92 -1.53 9.81
CA PHE A 141 11.80 -0.52 9.22
C PHE A 141 11.51 0.90 9.75
N TRP A 142 10.27 1.17 10.16
CA TRP A 142 9.87 2.45 10.73
C TRP A 142 10.46 2.73 12.12
N LYS A 143 10.77 1.73 12.94
CA LYS A 143 11.23 1.97 14.33
C LYS A 143 12.60 2.65 14.37
N ASP A 144 13.58 2.11 13.63
CA ASP A 144 14.92 2.72 13.56
C ASP A 144 14.90 4.04 12.78
N SER A 145 14.08 4.11 11.73
CA SER A 145 13.84 5.34 10.97
C SER A 145 13.22 6.45 11.84
N MET A 146 12.39 6.08 12.83
CA MET A 146 11.73 7.01 13.74
C MET A 146 12.69 7.62 14.74
N GLU A 147 13.53 6.80 15.37
CA GLU A 147 14.55 7.31 16.29
C GLU A 147 15.54 8.23 15.55
N LYS A 148 15.86 7.90 14.29
CA LYS A 148 16.67 8.78 13.46
C LYS A 148 15.96 10.10 13.13
N PHE A 149 14.67 10.06 12.82
CA PHE A 149 13.87 11.26 12.60
C PHE A 149 13.85 12.17 13.84
N LYS A 150 13.62 11.61 15.03
CA LYS A 150 13.66 12.36 16.29
C LYS A 150 15.02 13.01 16.52
N GLU A 151 16.11 12.28 16.30
CA GLU A 151 17.47 12.81 16.44
C GLU A 151 17.71 14.01 15.51
N LEU A 152 17.32 13.90 14.23
CA LEU A 152 17.47 14.96 13.24
C LEU A 152 16.62 16.18 13.58
N LEU A 153 15.37 15.94 14.01
CA LEU A 153 14.45 17.01 14.44
C LEU A 153 15.00 17.77 15.65
N ILE A 154 15.47 17.05 16.69
CA ILE A 154 16.09 17.66 17.87
C ILE A 154 17.33 18.46 17.48
N ARG A 155 18.20 17.91 16.63
CA ARG A 155 19.42 18.60 16.16
C ARG A 155 19.06 19.90 15.45
N TRP A 156 18.08 19.87 14.55
CA TRP A 156 17.62 21.06 13.83
C TRP A 156 17.02 22.11 14.77
N ILE A 157 16.17 21.70 15.72
CA ILE A 157 15.58 22.60 16.72
C ILE A 157 16.65 23.32 17.53
N VAL A 158 17.64 22.57 18.03
CA VAL A 158 18.71 23.12 18.87
C VAL A 158 19.63 24.02 18.06
N TYR A 159 20.08 23.56 16.89
CA TYR A 159 21.06 24.29 16.08
C TYR A 159 20.49 25.59 15.49
N CYS A 160 19.24 25.56 15.04
CA CYS A 160 18.58 26.73 14.46
C CYS A 160 17.77 27.54 15.47
N HIS A 161 17.81 27.19 16.76
CA HIS A 161 17.04 27.84 17.83
C HIS A 161 15.53 27.94 17.52
N ILE A 162 14.95 26.86 17.00
CA ILE A 162 13.53 26.84 16.63
C ILE A 162 12.66 26.83 17.88
N ALA A 163 11.73 27.78 17.97
CA ALA A 163 10.76 27.78 19.05
C ALA A 163 9.79 26.58 18.93
N PHE A 164 9.50 25.90 20.05
CA PHE A 164 8.71 24.66 20.02
C PHE A 164 7.29 24.85 19.45
N PHE A 165 6.68 26.03 19.60
CA PHE A 165 5.36 26.32 19.02
C PHE A 165 5.39 26.26 17.49
N GLN A 166 6.56 26.43 16.86
CA GLN A 166 6.71 26.33 15.41
C GLN A 166 6.39 24.91 14.89
N LEU A 167 6.52 23.90 15.74
CA LEU A 167 6.16 22.52 15.42
C LEU A 167 4.65 22.27 15.54
N GLU A 168 3.94 23.20 16.19
CA GLU A 168 2.48 23.28 16.20
C GLU A 168 1.91 24.13 15.05
N ASN A 169 2.77 24.91 14.39
CA ASN A 169 2.39 25.78 13.30
C ASN A 169 1.71 24.97 12.18
N ARG A 170 0.52 25.43 11.77
CA ARG A 170 -0.30 24.76 10.74
C ARG A 170 0.44 24.56 9.42
N TYR A 171 1.19 25.56 8.96
CA TYR A 171 1.89 25.51 7.68
C TYR A 171 3.05 24.52 7.71
N PHE A 172 3.77 24.46 8.84
CA PHE A 172 4.80 23.44 9.04
C PHE A 172 4.20 22.02 9.04
N ARG A 173 3.04 21.84 9.67
CA ARG A 173 2.33 20.55 9.68
C ARG A 173 1.79 20.17 8.31
N GLU A 174 1.27 21.12 7.53
CA GLU A 174 0.84 20.89 6.14
C GLU A 174 2.02 20.50 5.24
N LEU A 175 3.18 21.16 5.40
CA LEU A 175 4.40 20.80 4.69
C LEU A 175 4.85 19.37 5.03
N LEU A 176 4.88 19.02 6.32
CA LEU A 176 5.19 17.65 6.75
C LEU A 176 4.18 16.64 6.22
N PHE A 177 2.89 16.97 6.21
CA PHE A 177 1.85 16.11 5.65
C PHE A 177 2.07 15.83 4.17
N PHE A 178 2.40 16.87 3.40
CA PHE A 178 2.69 16.77 1.98
C PHE A 178 3.91 15.89 1.71
N LEU A 179 4.99 16.08 2.47
CA LEU A 179 6.22 15.29 2.32
C LEU A 179 6.00 13.83 2.69
N ASN A 180 5.44 13.60 3.88
CA ASN A 180 5.05 12.29 4.32
C ASN A 180 4.04 12.36 5.47
N PRO A 181 2.80 11.92 5.28
CA PRO A 181 1.74 11.90 6.31
C PRO A 181 2.05 11.07 7.56
N ALA A 182 2.87 10.03 7.44
CA ALA A 182 3.07 9.06 8.49
C ALA A 182 3.87 9.75 9.59
N LEU A 183 4.70 10.72 9.21
CA LEU A 183 5.40 11.61 10.13
C LEU A 183 4.44 12.37 11.06
N LEU A 184 3.23 12.73 10.61
CA LEU A 184 2.26 13.41 11.48
C LEU A 184 1.64 12.49 12.53
N ASN A 185 1.54 11.19 12.28
CA ASN A 185 1.11 10.24 13.30
C ASN A 185 2.15 10.05 14.41
N HIS A 186 3.39 10.45 14.14
CA HIS A 186 4.52 10.25 15.04
C HIS A 186 5.09 11.55 15.62
N LEU A 187 4.80 12.70 15.00
CA LEU A 187 5.09 14.00 15.57
C LEU A 187 4.06 14.29 16.67
N PRO A 188 4.49 14.61 17.91
CA PRO A 188 3.56 14.96 18.96
C PRO A 188 2.76 16.20 18.57
N LYS A 189 1.45 16.15 18.84
CA LYS A 189 0.56 17.29 18.60
C LYS A 189 0.86 18.47 19.52
N ALA A 190 1.51 18.22 20.66
CA ALA A 190 1.86 19.21 21.66
C ALA A 190 3.38 19.45 21.74
N ALA A 191 3.78 20.71 21.73
CA ALA A 191 5.13 21.22 21.92
C ALA A 191 5.73 20.78 23.26
N LYS A 192 4.90 20.53 24.28
CA LYS A 192 5.34 20.00 25.58
C LYS A 192 6.06 18.66 25.45
N THR A 193 5.56 17.76 24.60
CA THR A 193 6.19 16.46 24.38
C THR A 193 7.53 16.61 23.66
N ILE A 194 7.61 17.51 22.70
CA ILE A 194 8.85 17.78 21.96
C ILE A 194 9.89 18.44 22.88
N ARG A 195 9.46 19.33 23.78
CA ARG A 195 10.32 19.87 24.84
C ARG A 195 10.88 18.75 25.72
N SER A 196 10.07 17.77 26.12
CA SER A 196 10.55 16.59 26.85
C SER A 196 11.65 15.88 26.07
N TRP A 197 11.42 15.58 24.79
CA TRP A 197 12.41 14.89 23.95
C TRP A 197 13.75 15.63 23.87
N VAL A 198 13.70 16.95 23.72
CA VAL A 198 14.91 17.79 23.68
C VAL A 198 15.63 17.76 25.04
N MET A 199 14.89 17.87 26.14
CA MET A 199 15.46 17.82 27.50
C MET A 199 16.04 16.44 27.81
N ASP A 200 15.34 15.36 27.46
CA ASP A 200 15.78 13.99 27.66
C ASP A 200 17.07 13.72 26.86
N ALA A 201 17.11 14.12 25.58
CA ALA A 201 18.31 14.00 24.76
C ALA A 201 19.50 14.81 25.32
N PHE A 202 19.23 16.01 25.85
CA PHE A 202 20.24 16.83 26.52
C PHE A 202 20.78 16.14 27.78
N LEU A 203 19.90 15.64 28.65
CA LEU A 203 20.27 14.94 29.88
C LEU A 203 21.06 13.66 29.59
N SER A 204 20.62 12.85 28.62
CA SER A 204 21.34 11.66 28.19
C SER A 204 22.74 11.97 27.63
N LYS A 205 22.89 13.07 26.88
CA LYS A 205 24.20 13.49 26.37
C LYS A 205 25.10 14.02 27.48
N LYS A 206 24.55 14.80 28.41
CA LYS A 206 25.27 15.28 29.60
C LYS A 206 25.76 14.12 30.47
N GLN A 207 24.93 13.10 30.65
CA GLN A 207 25.28 11.90 31.42
C GLN A 207 26.42 11.12 30.75
N ARG A 208 26.33 10.85 29.44
CA ARG A 208 27.41 10.20 28.69
C ARG A 208 28.74 10.95 28.77
N LEU A 209 28.70 12.28 28.61
CA LEU A 209 29.92 13.10 28.74
C LEU A 209 30.54 13.01 30.14
N ARG A 210 29.72 12.95 31.20
CA ARG A 210 30.24 12.73 32.57
C ARG A 210 30.91 11.37 32.71
N GLU A 211 30.29 10.32 32.17
CA GLU A 211 30.82 8.96 32.21
C GLU A 211 32.13 8.85 31.42
N ASP A 212 32.20 9.46 30.25
CA ASP A 212 33.41 9.50 29.42
C ASP A 212 34.55 10.26 30.11
N LEU A 213 34.25 11.40 30.74
CA LEU A 213 35.22 12.16 31.54
C LEU A 213 35.71 11.36 32.76
N GLN A 214 34.82 10.67 33.47
CA GLN A 214 35.19 9.81 34.60
C GLN A 214 36.06 8.64 34.16
N ARG A 215 35.73 8.00 33.04
CA ARG A 215 36.52 6.89 32.47
C ARG A 215 37.90 7.34 32.01
N SER A 216 37.98 8.51 31.37
CA SER A 216 39.25 9.11 30.94
C SER A 216 40.14 9.46 32.14
N ARG A 217 39.56 9.90 33.25
CA ARG A 217 40.27 10.21 34.50
C ARG A 217 40.76 8.96 35.24
N GLN A 218 40.04 7.84 35.16
CA GLN A 218 40.45 6.56 35.76
C GLN A 218 41.47 5.80 34.91
N GLY A 219 41.47 6.00 33.59
CA GLY A 219 42.47 5.42 32.67
C GLY A 219 43.82 6.16 32.65
N SER A 220 43.98 7.22 33.44
CA SER A 220 45.19 8.05 33.53
C SER A 220 45.99 7.87 34.82
N ASP A 221 45.66 6.90 35.69
CA ASP A 221 46.52 6.54 36.82
C ASP A 221 47.72 5.72 36.32
N PRO A 222 48.97 6.22 36.45
CA PRO A 222 50.14 5.48 36.03
C PRO A 222 50.36 4.29 36.97
N LEU A 223 50.54 3.11 36.38
CA LEU A 223 51.22 1.99 37.03
C LEU A 223 52.54 2.50 37.62
N HIS A 224 52.65 2.45 38.94
CA HIS A 224 53.89 2.66 39.67
C HIS A 224 54.33 1.33 40.29
#